data_AF-A0A6J2QR88-F1
#
_entry.id   AF-A0A6J2QR88-F1
#
_cell.length_a   1.000
_cell.length_b   1.000
_cell.length_c   1.000
_cell.angle_alpha   90.00
_cell.angle_beta   90.00
_cell.angle_gamma   90.00
#
_symmetry.space_group_name_H-M   'P 1'
#
loop_
_entity.id
_entity.type
_entity.pdbx_description
1 polymer ?
#
loop_
_entity_poly.entity_id
_entity_poly.type
_entity_poly.pdbx_seq_one_letter_code
_entity_poly.pdbx_strand_id
1 'polypeptide(L)'
;MSRTPDARVRDNQTRKIQENITNVEKHFGEMCQLFAAYVRKTARLRDKSDVLVREIGMYADTETPYLKRGMKQFADHLAKIQDYRQAEVERLESKVIEPLKSYGAVVKRKREDLKATQSARDREAKQMAQLERTRQRNPSDRQIISQAESELQRATMDATRTTRQLEETIDEFERQKIRDIKKIFGEFVTVEMSFHAKALEVYTLAFQSIQSVDEEQDLEQQRDCSRPTRREDDEDDEEDEDESEEEEEEEEDEDEDTDD
;
A
#
# COMPACT_ATOMS: atom_id res chain seq x y z
N MET A 1 -56.49 15.25 10.97
CA MET A 1 -55.59 14.84 12.07
C MET A 1 -54.28 15.60 11.94
N SER A 2 -54.12 16.69 12.69
CA SER A 2 -52.87 17.46 12.71
C SER A 2 -51.93 16.80 13.71
N ARG A 3 -50.77 16.28 13.27
CA ARG A 3 -49.71 15.83 14.19
C ARG A 3 -49.31 17.02 15.06
N THR A 4 -49.13 16.79 16.36
CA THR A 4 -48.62 17.85 17.27
C THR A 4 -47.29 18.40 16.72
N PRO A 5 -47.03 19.72 16.81
CA PRO A 5 -45.80 20.34 16.29
C PRO A 5 -44.53 19.63 16.75
N ASP A 6 -44.54 19.14 17.99
CA ASP A 6 -43.46 18.43 18.65
C ASP A 6 -43.20 17.02 18.07
N ALA A 7 -44.22 16.35 17.52
CA ALA A 7 -44.03 15.08 16.80
C ALA A 7 -43.30 15.28 15.46
N ARG A 8 -43.63 16.37 14.73
CA ARG A 8 -42.99 16.69 13.44
C ARG A 8 -41.51 17.04 13.57
N VAL A 9 -41.14 17.80 14.62
CA VAL A 9 -39.75 18.16 14.89
C VAL A 9 -38.90 16.92 15.14
N ARG A 10 -39.38 16.02 16.00
CA ARG A 10 -38.70 14.77 16.34
C ARG A 10 -38.60 13.80 15.14
N ASP A 11 -39.58 13.79 14.23
CA ASP A 11 -39.53 13.00 13.00
C ASP A 11 -38.46 13.53 12.02
N ASN A 12 -38.33 14.86 11.90
CA ASN A 12 -37.30 15.48 11.07
C ASN A 12 -35.89 15.21 11.60
N GLN A 13 -35.70 15.29 12.92
CA GLN A 13 -34.43 14.97 13.58
C GLN A 13 -34.01 13.52 13.33
N THR A 14 -34.93 12.57 13.49
CA THR A 14 -34.67 11.13 13.25
C THR A 14 -34.26 10.87 11.80
N ARG A 15 -34.94 11.52 10.86
CA ARG A 15 -34.60 11.41 9.42
C ARG A 15 -33.21 11.95 9.13
N LYS A 16 -32.85 13.09 9.71
CA LYS A 16 -31.52 13.68 9.56
C LYS A 16 -30.42 12.78 10.13
N ILE A 17 -30.68 12.15 11.28
CA ILE A 17 -29.75 11.16 11.87
C ILE A 17 -29.60 9.96 10.92
N GLN A 18 -30.70 9.43 10.39
CA GLN A 18 -30.69 8.32 9.44
C GLN A 18 -29.87 8.67 8.18
N GLU A 19 -30.10 9.84 7.60
CA GLU A 19 -29.36 10.34 6.43
C GLU A 19 -27.87 10.48 6.73
N ASN A 20 -27.50 11.04 7.88
CA ASN A 20 -26.11 11.17 8.30
C ASN A 20 -25.41 9.80 8.42
N ILE A 21 -26.06 8.81 9.05
CA ILE A 21 -25.52 7.45 9.18
C ILE A 21 -25.31 6.82 7.79
N THR A 22 -26.30 6.96 6.90
CA THR A 22 -26.22 6.45 5.52
C THR A 22 -25.09 7.12 4.73
N ASN A 23 -24.92 8.43 4.87
CA ASN A 23 -23.85 9.17 4.20
C ASN A 23 -22.47 8.74 4.69
N VAL A 24 -22.31 8.52 6.00
CA VAL A 24 -21.06 8.01 6.58
C VAL A 24 -20.75 6.62 6.03
N GLU A 25 -21.71 5.70 6.10
CA GLU A 25 -21.52 4.33 5.59
C GLU A 25 -21.10 4.33 4.12
N LYS A 26 -21.81 5.10 3.28
CA LYS A 26 -21.51 5.21 1.85
C LYS A 26 -20.10 5.75 1.62
N HIS A 27 -19.82 6.96 2.10
CA HIS A 27 -18.58 7.64 1.74
C HIS A 27 -17.36 7.03 2.41
N PHE A 28 -17.47 6.54 3.66
CA PHE A 28 -16.35 5.85 4.29
C PHE A 28 -16.09 4.49 3.64
N GLY A 29 -17.14 3.79 3.21
CA GLY A 29 -17.01 2.56 2.42
C GLY A 29 -16.33 2.82 1.07
N GLU A 30 -16.76 3.83 0.32
CA GLU A 30 -16.15 4.24 -0.95
C GLU A 30 -14.68 4.64 -0.76
N MET A 31 -14.38 5.49 0.23
CA MET A 31 -13.00 5.88 0.55
C MET A 31 -12.14 4.68 0.93
N CYS A 32 -12.66 3.76 1.76
CA CYS A 32 -11.94 2.54 2.14
C CYS A 32 -11.53 1.72 0.91
N GLN A 33 -12.44 1.55 -0.06
CA GLN A 33 -12.16 0.81 -1.30
C GLN A 33 -11.14 1.54 -2.17
N LEU A 34 -11.26 2.87 -2.30
CA LEU A 34 -10.34 3.69 -3.08
C LEU A 34 -8.93 3.68 -2.48
N PHE A 35 -8.77 3.87 -1.17
CA PHE A 35 -7.48 3.77 -0.50
C PHE A 35 -6.90 2.35 -0.59
N ALA A 36 -7.71 1.30 -0.46
CA ALA A 36 -7.25 -0.07 -0.66
C ALA A 36 -6.81 -0.34 -2.12
N ALA A 37 -7.44 0.28 -3.11
CA ALA A 37 -6.98 0.22 -4.50
C ALA A 37 -5.70 1.01 -4.72
N TYR A 38 -5.60 2.19 -4.10
CA TYR A 38 -4.40 3.04 -4.13
C TYR A 38 -3.18 2.27 -3.58
N VAL A 39 -3.28 1.73 -2.37
CA VAL A 39 -2.20 0.98 -1.73
C VAL A 39 -1.77 -0.25 -2.53
N ARG A 40 -2.74 -1.00 -3.10
CA ARG A 40 -2.41 -2.13 -3.99
C ARG A 40 -1.67 -1.69 -5.25
N LYS A 41 -1.96 -0.50 -5.80
CA LYS A 41 -1.20 0.05 -6.94
C LYS A 41 0.20 0.45 -6.52
N THR A 42 0.37 1.05 -5.34
CA THR A 42 1.68 1.37 -4.77
C THR A 42 2.54 0.12 -4.55
N ALA A 43 1.96 -0.95 -3.99
CA ALA A 43 2.65 -2.23 -3.84
C ALA A 43 3.07 -2.84 -5.20
N ARG A 44 2.21 -2.77 -6.22
CA ARG A 44 2.55 -3.23 -7.58
C ARG A 44 3.66 -2.40 -8.23
N LEU A 45 3.72 -1.10 -7.95
CA LEU A 45 4.82 -0.24 -8.40
C LEU A 45 6.14 -0.65 -7.75
N ARG A 46 6.12 -1.01 -6.47
CA ARG A 46 7.25 -1.61 -5.76
C ARG A 46 7.72 -2.89 -6.46
N ASP A 47 6.81 -3.84 -6.68
CA ASP A 47 7.12 -5.12 -7.34
C ASP A 47 7.77 -4.92 -8.72
N LYS A 48 7.30 -3.96 -9.52
CA LYS A 48 7.93 -3.65 -10.80
C LYS A 48 9.26 -2.94 -10.69
N SER A 49 9.45 -2.12 -9.65
CA SER A 49 10.74 -1.51 -9.37
C SER A 49 11.77 -2.58 -8.96
N ASP A 50 11.38 -3.62 -8.21
CA ASP A 50 12.26 -4.74 -7.85
C ASP A 50 12.70 -5.55 -9.07
N VAL A 51 11.83 -5.71 -10.08
CA VAL A 51 12.21 -6.32 -11.37
C VAL A 51 13.23 -5.44 -12.10
N LEU A 52 13.01 -4.12 -12.12
CA LEU A 52 13.92 -3.18 -12.78
C LEU A 52 15.30 -3.17 -12.11
N VAL A 53 15.36 -3.15 -10.79
CA VAL A 53 16.61 -3.24 -10.01
C VAL A 53 17.41 -4.48 -10.40
N ARG A 54 16.74 -5.64 -10.52
CA ARG A 54 17.39 -6.89 -10.93
C ARG A 54 17.94 -6.81 -12.35
N GLU A 55 17.17 -6.28 -13.29
CA GLU A 55 17.61 -6.13 -14.69
C GLU A 55 18.82 -5.20 -14.82
N ILE A 56 18.78 -4.04 -14.16
CA ILE A 56 19.93 -3.12 -14.10
C ILE A 56 21.14 -3.83 -13.51
N GLY A 57 20.95 -4.60 -12.44
CA GLY A 57 22.00 -5.38 -11.82
C GLY A 57 22.61 -6.41 -12.78
N MET A 58 21.80 -7.15 -13.54
CA MET A 58 22.28 -8.14 -14.51
C MET A 58 23.05 -7.48 -15.66
N TYR A 59 22.54 -6.38 -16.21
CA TYR A 59 23.22 -5.67 -17.28
C TYR A 59 24.54 -5.04 -16.78
N ALA A 60 24.56 -4.49 -15.57
CA ALA A 60 25.79 -3.99 -14.96
C ALA A 60 26.89 -5.06 -14.89
N ASP A 61 26.55 -6.35 -14.76
CA ASP A 61 27.55 -7.41 -14.72
C ASP A 61 28.26 -7.65 -16.07
N THR A 62 27.69 -7.18 -17.18
CA THR A 62 28.28 -7.28 -18.53
C THR A 62 29.11 -6.08 -18.91
N GLU A 63 29.08 -5.01 -18.12
CA GLU A 63 29.78 -3.77 -18.39
C GLU A 63 31.20 -3.74 -17.81
N THR A 64 31.98 -2.80 -18.30
CA THR A 64 33.29 -2.38 -17.80
C THR A 64 33.27 -2.15 -16.28
N PRO A 65 34.38 -2.39 -15.54
CA PRO A 65 34.40 -2.33 -14.08
C PRO A 65 33.90 -1.01 -13.47
N TYR A 66 34.17 0.14 -14.10
CA TYR A 66 33.79 1.45 -13.57
C TYR A 66 32.30 1.72 -13.79
N LEU A 67 31.80 1.50 -15.00
CA LEU A 67 30.37 1.58 -15.30
C LEU A 67 29.55 0.57 -14.49
N LYS A 68 30.01 -0.69 -14.42
CA LYS A 68 29.44 -1.75 -13.58
C LYS A 68 29.25 -1.27 -12.14
N ARG A 69 30.29 -0.70 -11.53
CA ARG A 69 30.24 -0.19 -10.16
C ARG A 69 29.17 0.90 -10.00
N GLY A 70 29.13 1.89 -10.89
CA GLY A 70 28.14 2.97 -10.84
C GLY A 70 26.70 2.45 -11.00
N MET A 71 26.47 1.53 -11.93
CA MET A 71 25.17 0.91 -12.16
C MET A 71 24.71 0.04 -10.98
N LYS A 72 25.60 -0.74 -10.36
CA LYS A 72 25.27 -1.53 -9.16
C LYS A 72 24.88 -0.63 -7.99
N GLN A 73 25.64 0.44 -7.72
CA GLN A 73 25.30 1.40 -6.68
C GLN A 73 23.96 2.10 -6.94
N PHE A 74 23.70 2.48 -8.19
CA PHE A 74 22.40 3.02 -8.60
C PHE A 74 21.26 2.03 -8.33
N ALA A 75 21.44 0.75 -8.69
CA ALA A 75 20.45 -0.31 -8.44
C ALA A 75 20.21 -0.53 -6.94
N ASP A 76 21.25 -0.52 -6.10
CA ASP A 76 21.15 -0.65 -4.65
C ASP A 76 20.34 0.51 -4.03
N HIS A 77 20.57 1.75 -4.50
CA HIS A 77 19.78 2.90 -4.08
C HIS A 77 18.31 2.77 -4.51
N LEU A 78 18.04 2.31 -5.74
CA LEU A 78 16.67 2.05 -6.19
C LEU A 78 15.97 0.96 -5.36
N ALA A 79 16.70 -0.09 -4.96
CA ALA A 79 16.20 -1.14 -4.08
C ALA A 79 15.79 -0.57 -2.72
N LYS A 80 16.63 0.29 -2.13
CA LYS A 80 16.34 0.94 -0.85
C LYS A 80 15.09 1.81 -0.88
N ILE A 81 14.77 2.43 -2.03
CA ILE A 81 13.51 3.18 -2.21
C ILE A 81 12.31 2.23 -2.12
N GLN A 82 12.45 0.97 -2.54
CA GLN A 82 11.39 -0.03 -2.47
C GLN A 82 11.13 -0.50 -1.04
N ASP A 83 12.16 -0.57 -0.19
CA ASP A 83 11.98 -0.82 1.24
C ASP A 83 11.15 0.29 1.90
N TYR A 84 11.43 1.56 1.57
CA TYR A 84 10.63 2.68 2.07
C TYR A 84 9.20 2.65 1.52
N ARG A 85 9.01 2.25 0.25
CA ARG A 85 7.69 2.07 -0.35
C ARG A 85 6.92 0.92 0.29
N GLN A 86 7.60 -0.15 0.73
CA GLN A 86 6.97 -1.22 1.51
C GLN A 86 6.48 -0.70 2.86
N ALA A 87 7.30 0.06 3.56
CA ALA A 87 6.90 0.68 4.83
C ALA A 87 5.73 1.68 4.64
N GLU A 88 5.68 2.41 3.53
CA GLU A 88 4.54 3.25 3.14
C GLU A 88 3.26 2.42 2.98
N VAL A 89 3.32 1.32 2.20
CA VAL A 89 2.18 0.40 2.00
C VAL A 89 1.62 -0.08 3.34
N GLU A 90 2.45 -0.63 4.22
CA GLU A 90 2.03 -1.16 5.53
C GLU A 90 1.41 -0.09 6.44
N ARG A 91 1.96 1.13 6.40
CA ARG A 91 1.44 2.26 7.19
C ARG A 91 0.11 2.75 6.65
N LEU A 92 -0.07 2.81 5.33
CA LEU A 92 -1.34 3.18 4.71
C LEU A 92 -2.43 2.14 5.02
N GLU A 93 -2.11 0.84 5.00
CA GLU A 93 -3.04 -0.22 5.41
C GLU A 93 -3.50 -0.06 6.86
N SER A 94 -2.54 0.04 7.78
CA SER A 94 -2.84 0.07 9.22
C SER A 94 -3.45 1.39 9.70
N LYS A 95 -3.04 2.54 9.15
CA LYS A 95 -3.42 3.86 9.66
C LYS A 95 -4.54 4.55 8.89
N VAL A 96 -4.84 4.11 7.67
CA VAL A 96 -5.87 4.72 6.81
C VAL A 96 -6.98 3.72 6.53
N ILE A 97 -6.63 2.55 5.98
CA ILE A 97 -7.63 1.58 5.51
C ILE A 97 -8.34 0.90 6.68
N GLU A 98 -7.61 0.34 7.65
CA GLU A 98 -8.23 -0.37 8.78
C GLU A 98 -9.16 0.54 9.62
N PRO A 99 -8.82 1.81 9.92
CA PRO A 99 -9.75 2.73 10.56
C PRO A 99 -11.03 2.95 9.74
N LEU A 100 -10.93 3.22 8.43
CA LEU A 100 -12.10 3.38 7.57
C LEU A 100 -12.97 2.11 7.51
N LYS A 101 -12.34 0.95 7.45
CA LYS A 101 -13.02 -0.35 7.45
C LYS A 101 -13.78 -0.61 8.75
N SER A 102 -13.19 -0.23 9.89
CA SER A 102 -13.80 -0.41 11.22
C SER A 102 -15.13 0.33 11.38
N TYR A 103 -15.32 1.43 10.63
CA TYR A 103 -16.57 2.21 10.67
C TYR A 103 -17.79 1.38 10.26
N GLY A 104 -17.65 0.33 9.45
CA GLY A 104 -18.75 -0.55 9.08
C GLY A 104 -19.49 -1.14 10.29
N ALA A 105 -18.76 -1.51 11.34
CA ALA A 105 -19.36 -1.98 12.59
C ALA A 105 -20.02 -0.84 13.39
N VAL A 106 -19.41 0.35 13.36
CA VAL A 106 -19.90 1.55 14.07
C VAL A 106 -21.25 2.00 13.48
N VAL A 107 -21.34 2.19 12.16
CA VAL A 107 -22.60 2.60 11.51
C VAL A 107 -23.69 1.53 11.64
N LYS A 108 -23.34 0.24 11.62
CA LYS A 108 -24.29 -0.84 11.86
C LYS A 108 -24.94 -0.73 13.24
N ARG A 109 -24.14 -0.57 14.30
CA ARG A 109 -24.66 -0.41 15.67
C ARG A 109 -25.56 0.82 15.79
N LYS A 110 -25.14 1.96 15.24
CA LYS A 110 -25.95 3.20 15.27
C LYS A 110 -27.29 3.05 14.55
N ARG A 111 -27.33 2.27 13.47
CA ARG A 111 -28.59 1.95 12.76
C ARG A 111 -29.52 1.08 13.60
N GLU A 112 -28.97 0.12 14.35
CA GLU A 112 -29.73 -0.72 15.29
C GLU A 112 -30.35 0.13 16.42
N ASP A 113 -29.56 1.03 17.03
CA ASP A 113 -30.03 1.96 18.07
C ASP A 113 -31.17 2.88 17.56
N LEU A 114 -31.00 3.42 16.35
CA LEU A 114 -32.00 4.27 15.69
C LEU A 114 -33.30 3.50 15.41
N LYS A 115 -33.20 2.25 14.93
CA LYS A 115 -34.35 1.38 14.67
C LYS A 115 -35.09 1.01 15.96
N ALA A 116 -34.36 0.74 17.04
CA ALA A 116 -34.95 0.48 18.35
C ALA A 116 -35.75 1.70 18.86
N THR A 117 -35.16 2.90 18.73
CA THR A 117 -35.81 4.16 19.10
C THR A 117 -37.08 4.41 18.28
N GLN A 118 -37.02 4.20 16.96
CA GLN A 118 -38.20 4.36 16.09
C GLN A 118 -39.31 3.36 16.48
N SER A 119 -38.95 2.12 16.79
CA SER A 119 -39.90 1.08 17.19
C SER A 119 -40.61 1.42 18.50
N ALA A 120 -39.90 1.99 19.49
CA ALA A 120 -40.48 2.46 20.75
C ALA A 120 -41.47 3.61 20.51
N ARG A 121 -41.10 4.56 19.65
CA ARG A 121 -41.96 5.71 19.27
C ARG A 121 -43.20 5.28 18.49
N ASP A 122 -43.07 4.32 17.57
CA ASP A 122 -44.22 3.77 16.84
C ASP A 122 -45.20 3.05 17.78
N ARG A 123 -44.68 2.37 18.82
CA ARG A 123 -45.51 1.74 19.86
C ARG A 123 -46.24 2.79 20.71
N GLU A 124 -45.57 3.86 21.11
CA GLU A 124 -46.20 5.00 21.80
C GLU A 124 -47.34 5.61 20.97
N ALA A 125 -47.09 5.90 19.68
CA ALA A 125 -48.09 6.47 18.79
C ALA A 125 -49.31 5.55 18.62
N LYS A 126 -49.10 4.23 18.52
CA LYS A 126 -50.19 3.25 18.45
C LYS A 126 -51.01 3.21 19.73
N GLN A 127 -50.37 3.23 20.89
CA GLN A 127 -51.06 3.23 22.19
C GLN A 127 -51.85 4.52 22.41
N MET A 128 -51.33 5.66 21.95
CA MET A 128 -52.04 6.94 21.99
C MET A 128 -53.31 6.91 21.13
N ALA A 129 -53.20 6.44 19.89
CA ALA A 129 -54.35 6.29 19.00
C ALA A 129 -55.38 5.27 19.52
N GLN A 130 -54.93 4.20 20.19
CA GLN A 130 -55.81 3.22 20.81
C GLN A 130 -56.58 3.83 21.98
N LEU A 131 -55.92 4.58 22.87
CA LEU A 131 -56.57 5.27 23.98
C LEU A 131 -57.64 6.26 23.48
N GLU A 132 -57.35 7.06 22.45
CA GLU A 132 -58.32 7.98 21.84
C GLU A 132 -59.56 7.25 21.31
N ARG A 133 -59.36 6.13 20.60
CA ARG A 133 -60.47 5.31 20.09
C ARG A 133 -61.31 4.70 21.21
N THR A 134 -60.68 4.19 22.27
CA THR A 134 -61.39 3.64 23.43
C THR A 134 -62.25 4.70 24.11
N ARG A 135 -61.71 5.90 24.32
CA ARG A 135 -62.43 7.05 24.90
C ARG A 135 -63.63 7.46 24.06
N GLN A 136 -63.52 7.45 22.73
CA GLN A 136 -64.62 7.80 21.82
C GLN A 136 -65.70 6.72 21.78
N ARG A 137 -65.32 5.44 21.79
CA ARG A 137 -66.25 4.33 21.60
C ARG A 137 -67.03 4.00 22.87
N ASN A 138 -66.36 3.95 24.03
CA ASN A 138 -66.94 3.54 25.30
C ASN A 138 -66.52 4.50 26.44
N PRO A 139 -67.02 5.76 26.45
CA PRO A 139 -66.60 6.78 27.43
C PRO A 139 -66.94 6.43 28.89
N SER A 140 -67.93 5.55 29.13
CA SER A 140 -68.33 5.12 30.46
C SER A 140 -67.48 3.99 31.03
N ASP A 141 -66.70 3.29 30.20
CA ASP A 141 -65.88 2.16 30.61
C ASP A 141 -64.54 2.63 31.18
N ARG A 142 -64.60 3.13 32.42
CA ARG A 142 -63.44 3.67 33.12
C ARG A 142 -62.32 2.64 33.31
N GLN A 143 -62.66 1.35 33.43
CA GLN A 143 -61.66 0.31 33.67
C GLN A 143 -60.78 0.10 32.43
N ILE A 144 -61.38 -0.04 31.25
CA ILE A 144 -60.62 -0.20 30.00
C ILE A 144 -59.81 1.07 29.68
N ILE A 145 -60.38 2.26 29.91
CA ILE A 145 -59.67 3.53 29.71
C ILE A 145 -58.45 3.61 30.63
N SER A 146 -58.60 3.30 31.92
CA SER A 146 -57.49 3.34 32.88
C SER A 146 -56.37 2.35 32.52
N GLN A 147 -56.72 1.16 32.03
CA GLN A 147 -55.74 0.19 31.56
C GLN A 147 -54.96 0.70 30.34
N ALA A 148 -55.66 1.26 29.34
CA ALA A 148 -55.02 1.86 28.16
C ALA A 148 -54.15 3.07 28.51
N GLU A 149 -54.53 3.87 29.52
CA GLU A 149 -53.69 4.96 30.05
C GLU A 149 -52.39 4.44 30.67
N SER A 150 -52.45 3.37 31.45
CA SER A 150 -51.26 2.73 32.03
C SER A 150 -50.34 2.16 30.95
N GLU A 151 -50.88 1.54 29.90
CA GLU A 151 -50.11 1.03 28.77
C GLU A 151 -49.43 2.16 27.98
N LEU A 152 -50.17 3.26 27.71
CA LEU A 152 -49.62 4.44 27.07
C LEU A 152 -48.50 5.06 27.92
N GLN A 153 -48.70 5.22 29.22
CA GLN A 153 -47.69 5.77 30.12
C GLN A 153 -46.39 4.95 30.05
N ARG A 154 -46.47 3.61 30.06
CA ARG A 154 -45.30 2.74 29.93
C ARG A 154 -44.62 2.92 28.58
N ALA A 155 -45.38 3.00 27.48
CA ALA A 155 -44.83 3.21 26.13
C ALA A 155 -44.15 4.58 25.98
N THR A 156 -44.73 5.65 26.55
CA THR A 156 -44.15 7.00 26.57
C THR A 156 -42.86 7.07 27.38
N MET A 157 -42.80 6.40 28.54
CA MET A 157 -41.58 6.32 29.34
C MET A 157 -40.45 5.63 28.57
N ASP A 158 -40.75 4.50 27.89
CA ASP A 158 -39.78 3.77 27.07
C ASP A 158 -39.29 4.62 25.89
N ALA A 159 -40.22 5.22 25.13
CA ALA A 159 -39.89 6.07 23.98
C ALA A 159 -39.03 7.28 24.37
N THR A 160 -39.33 7.91 25.51
CA THR A 160 -38.56 9.06 26.03
C THR A 160 -37.15 8.62 26.44
N ARG A 161 -37.03 7.48 27.14
CA ARG A 161 -35.74 6.91 27.53
C ARG A 161 -34.86 6.60 26.32
N THR A 162 -35.38 5.87 25.33
CA THR A 162 -34.60 5.49 24.14
C THR A 162 -34.23 6.70 23.29
N THR A 163 -35.11 7.70 23.20
CA THR A 163 -34.82 8.94 22.46
C THR A 163 -33.66 9.70 23.08
N ARG A 164 -33.63 9.86 24.41
CA ARG A 164 -32.54 10.53 25.10
C ARG A 164 -31.21 9.79 24.94
N GLN A 165 -31.23 8.44 25.05
CA GLN A 165 -30.05 7.62 24.82
C GLN A 165 -29.55 7.75 23.37
N LEU A 166 -30.45 7.80 22.38
CA LEU A 166 -30.07 8.04 20.99
C LEU A 166 -29.39 9.40 20.81
N GLU A 167 -29.92 10.47 21.40
CA GLU A 167 -29.33 11.81 21.30
C GLU A 167 -27.91 11.86 21.87
N GLU A 168 -27.70 11.36 23.09
CA GLU A 168 -26.39 11.31 23.73
C GLU A 168 -25.38 10.49 22.91
N THR A 169 -25.83 9.36 22.34
CA THR A 169 -24.96 8.49 21.56
C THR A 169 -24.69 8.98 20.14
N ILE A 170 -25.57 9.83 19.57
CA ILE A 170 -25.34 10.49 18.28
C ILE A 170 -24.34 11.64 18.42
N ASP A 171 -24.41 12.43 19.49
CA ASP A 171 -23.43 13.48 19.74
C ASP A 171 -22.01 12.93 19.86
N GLU A 172 -21.85 11.82 20.59
CA GLU A 172 -20.55 11.15 20.69
C GLU A 172 -20.10 10.57 19.35
N PHE A 173 -21.02 10.01 18.55
CA PHE A 173 -20.70 9.52 17.22
C PHE A 173 -20.21 10.64 16.29
N GLU A 174 -20.85 11.80 16.29
CA GLU A 174 -20.46 12.95 15.46
C GLU A 174 -19.11 13.50 15.89
N ARG A 175 -18.85 13.60 17.21
CA ARG A 175 -17.53 14.00 17.74
C ARG A 175 -16.44 13.02 17.35
N GLN A 176 -16.68 11.73 17.51
CA GLN A 176 -15.74 10.67 17.15
C GLN A 176 -15.42 10.70 15.65
N LYS A 177 -16.45 10.84 14.81
CA LYS A 177 -16.31 10.98 13.35
C LYS A 177 -15.38 12.12 12.97
N ILE A 178 -15.56 13.31 13.56
CA ILE A 178 -14.70 14.47 13.26
C ILE A 178 -13.24 14.17 13.64
N ARG A 179 -13.01 13.59 14.83
CA ARG A 179 -11.66 13.24 15.29
C ARG A 179 -11.00 12.21 14.37
N ASP A 180 -11.73 11.20 13.96
CA ASP A 180 -11.21 10.13 13.10
C ASP A 180 -10.93 10.63 11.70
N ILE A 181 -11.78 11.47 11.12
CA ILE A 181 -11.50 12.09 9.81
C ILE A 181 -10.17 12.86 9.86
N LYS A 182 -9.99 13.71 10.88
CA LYS A 182 -8.75 14.46 11.06
C LYS A 182 -7.55 13.54 11.19
N LYS A 183 -7.69 12.47 11.97
CA LYS A 183 -6.61 11.50 12.20
C LYS A 183 -6.26 10.73 10.93
N ILE A 184 -7.26 10.14 10.26
CA ILE A 184 -7.08 9.31 9.06
C ILE A 184 -6.42 10.13 7.95
N PHE A 185 -6.93 11.33 7.65
CA PHE A 185 -6.37 12.16 6.60
C PHE A 185 -5.02 12.77 7.00
N GLY A 186 -4.82 13.12 8.27
CA GLY A 186 -3.52 13.57 8.78
C GLY A 186 -2.46 12.48 8.69
N GLU A 187 -2.78 11.24 9.03
CA GLU A 187 -1.89 10.09 8.91
C GLU A 187 -1.57 9.77 7.44
N PHE A 188 -2.57 9.80 6.55
CA PHE A 188 -2.33 9.66 5.11
C PHE A 188 -1.26 10.63 4.62
N VAL A 189 -1.46 11.93 4.85
CA VAL A 189 -0.51 12.98 4.43
C VAL A 189 0.86 12.79 5.08
N THR A 190 0.91 12.44 6.36
CA THR A 190 2.18 12.25 7.08
C THR A 190 2.97 11.05 6.56
N VAL A 191 2.28 9.97 6.20
CA VAL A 191 2.90 8.77 5.62
C VAL A 191 3.49 9.07 4.25
N GLU A 192 2.72 9.70 3.37
CA GLU A 192 3.17 10.13 2.02
C GLU A 192 4.35 11.11 2.11
N MET A 193 4.28 12.12 2.99
CA MET A 193 5.39 13.06 3.21
C MET A 193 6.66 12.35 3.67
N SER A 194 6.54 11.38 4.57
CA SER A 194 7.68 10.62 5.09
C SER A 194 8.34 9.79 3.98
N PHE A 195 7.53 9.12 3.16
CA PHE A 195 8.03 8.36 2.01
C PHE A 195 8.72 9.29 1.01
N HIS A 196 8.06 10.37 0.59
CA HIS A 196 8.62 11.30 -0.40
C HIS A 196 9.92 11.96 0.06
N ALA A 197 10.03 12.34 1.33
CA ALA A 197 11.27 12.89 1.87
C ALA A 197 12.43 11.88 1.75
N LYS A 198 12.18 10.61 2.10
CA LYS A 198 13.20 9.55 1.98
C LYS A 198 13.48 9.16 0.55
N ALA A 199 12.48 9.13 -0.31
CA ALA A 199 12.64 8.88 -1.73
C ALA A 199 13.52 9.96 -2.36
N LEU A 200 13.27 11.25 -2.07
CA LEU A 200 14.08 12.35 -2.58
C LEU A 200 15.55 12.21 -2.15
N GLU A 201 15.80 12.00 -0.86
CA GLU A 201 17.14 11.78 -0.31
C GLU A 201 17.88 10.66 -1.07
N VAL A 202 17.24 9.50 -1.25
CA VAL A 202 17.87 8.35 -1.90
C VAL A 202 17.98 8.49 -3.42
N TYR A 203 17.00 9.11 -4.09
CA TYR A 203 17.09 9.40 -5.51
C TYR A 203 18.24 10.36 -5.82
N THR A 204 18.53 11.32 -4.94
CA THR A 204 19.71 12.18 -5.07
C THR A 204 21.00 11.36 -5.03
N LEU A 205 21.11 10.38 -4.13
CA LEU A 205 22.26 9.48 -4.07
C LEU A 205 22.37 8.60 -5.32
N ALA A 206 21.25 8.02 -5.76
CA ALA A 206 21.20 7.23 -7.00
C ALA A 206 21.71 8.06 -8.20
N PHE A 207 21.22 9.30 -8.34
CA PHE A 207 21.67 10.21 -9.38
C PHE A 207 23.17 10.48 -9.30
N GLN A 208 23.71 10.72 -8.11
CA GLN A 208 25.15 10.93 -7.92
C GLN A 208 25.96 9.68 -8.32
N SER A 209 25.52 8.47 -7.95
CA SER A 209 26.23 7.23 -8.30
C SER A 209 26.43 7.08 -9.80
N ILE A 210 25.39 7.33 -10.61
CA ILE A 210 25.51 7.18 -12.07
C ILE A 210 26.27 8.34 -12.72
N GLN A 211 26.12 9.57 -12.22
CA GLN A 211 26.83 10.73 -12.76
C GLN A 211 28.33 10.76 -12.38
N SER A 212 28.73 10.01 -11.36
CA SER A 212 30.12 9.90 -10.92
C SER A 212 30.94 8.86 -11.69
N VAL A 213 30.35 8.19 -12.68
CA VAL A 213 31.07 7.25 -13.54
C VAL A 213 32.04 8.05 -14.43
N ASP A 214 33.31 7.67 -14.40
CA ASP A 214 34.36 8.30 -15.21
C ASP A 214 34.36 7.68 -16.61
N GLU A 215 33.85 8.43 -17.58
CA GLU A 215 33.73 7.96 -18.97
C GLU A 215 35.09 7.73 -19.64
N GLU A 216 36.10 8.55 -19.36
CA GLU A 216 37.42 8.44 -20.00
C GLU A 216 38.11 7.16 -19.55
N GLN A 217 38.13 6.91 -18.25
CA GLN A 217 38.71 5.70 -17.67
C GLN A 217 37.98 4.44 -18.14
N ASP A 218 36.67 4.51 -18.30
CA ASP A 218 35.85 3.39 -18.76
C ASP A 218 36.11 3.06 -20.24
N LEU A 219 36.25 4.09 -21.10
CA LEU A 219 36.59 3.93 -22.51
C LEU A 219 38.03 3.42 -22.72
N GLU A 220 38.99 3.85 -21.90
CA GLU A 220 40.36 3.31 -21.91
C GLU A 220 40.36 1.81 -21.59
N GLN A 221 39.64 1.41 -20.54
CA GLN A 221 39.51 0.00 -20.15
C GLN A 221 38.88 -0.87 -21.26
N GLN A 222 37.88 -0.34 -21.96
CA GLN A 222 37.26 -1.02 -23.10
C GLN A 222 38.23 -1.17 -24.28
N ARG A 223 39.05 -0.14 -24.55
CA ARG A 223 40.08 -0.19 -25.61
C ARG A 223 41.17 -1.20 -25.28
N ASP A 224 41.63 -1.26 -24.04
CA ASP A 224 42.64 -2.23 -23.61
C ASP A 224 42.15 -3.67 -23.71
N CYS A 225 40.89 -3.93 -23.36
CA CYS A 225 40.29 -5.26 -23.50
C CYS A 225 40.04 -5.68 -24.96
N SER A 226 39.91 -4.70 -25.88
CA SER A 226 39.65 -4.96 -27.30
C SER A 226 40.91 -4.96 -28.18
N ARG A 227 42.08 -4.64 -27.61
CA ARG A 227 43.36 -4.79 -28.32
C ARG A 227 43.68 -6.27 -28.52
N PRO A 228 43.93 -6.73 -29.75
CA PRO A 228 44.39 -8.10 -29.97
C PRO A 228 45.75 -8.28 -29.28
N THR A 229 45.90 -9.32 -28.47
CA THR A 229 47.20 -9.76 -27.94
C THR A 229 48.15 -9.95 -29.12
N ARG A 230 49.11 -9.06 -29.31
CA ARG A 230 50.27 -9.33 -30.16
C ARG A 230 51.02 -10.48 -29.48
N ARG A 231 51.06 -11.64 -30.12
CA ARG A 231 52.14 -12.60 -29.87
C ARG A 231 53.42 -11.88 -30.25
N GLU A 232 54.27 -11.64 -29.26
CA GLU A 232 55.68 -11.44 -29.50
C GLU A 232 56.17 -12.82 -29.97
N ASP A 233 56.24 -12.99 -31.29
CA ASP A 233 57.05 -14.06 -31.86
C ASP A 233 58.48 -13.52 -31.76
N ASP A 234 59.18 -13.98 -30.72
CA ASP A 234 60.59 -13.76 -30.49
C ASP A 234 61.40 -14.27 -31.70
N GLU A 235 62.42 -13.49 -32.04
CA GLU A 235 63.49 -13.78 -32.98
C GLU A 235 64.17 -15.11 -32.62
N ASP A 236 64.34 -16.01 -33.59
CA ASP A 236 65.44 -16.97 -33.71
C ASP A 236 65.22 -17.77 -35.01
N ASP A 237 65.71 -17.26 -36.14
CA ASP A 237 66.06 -18.11 -37.29
C ASP A 237 67.55 -17.90 -37.53
N GLU A 238 68.30 -18.91 -37.11
CA GLU A 238 69.74 -19.03 -37.09
C GLU A 238 70.34 -18.98 -38.51
N GLU A 239 71.58 -18.50 -38.57
CA GLU A 239 72.45 -18.59 -39.74
C GLU A 239 72.83 -20.06 -39.98
N ASP A 240 72.23 -20.71 -40.99
CA ASP A 240 72.72 -22.01 -41.46
C ASP A 240 73.97 -21.82 -42.34
N GLU A 241 75.14 -22.00 -41.73
CA GLU A 241 76.39 -22.33 -42.42
C GLU A 241 76.33 -23.78 -42.93
N ASP A 242 76.44 -23.95 -44.26
CA ASP A 242 76.70 -25.23 -44.93
C ASP A 242 78.03 -25.82 -44.42
N GLU A 243 77.99 -26.91 -43.66
CA GLU A 243 79.06 -27.93 -43.68
C GLU A 243 78.46 -29.32 -43.43
N SER A 244 78.65 -30.18 -44.43
CA SER A 244 78.18 -31.56 -44.46
C SER A 244 79.31 -32.48 -44.02
N GLU A 245 79.14 -33.11 -42.86
CA GLU A 245 79.93 -34.27 -42.43
C GLU A 245 78.96 -35.41 -42.11
N GLU A 246 78.98 -36.46 -42.93
CA GLU A 246 78.61 -37.81 -42.51
C GLU A 246 79.79 -38.74 -42.83
N GLU A 247 80.52 -39.01 -41.74
CA GLU A 247 81.30 -40.17 -41.29
C GLU A 247 81.16 -41.46 -42.11
N GLU A 248 82.29 -42.03 -42.55
CA GLU A 248 82.99 -43.20 -41.95
C GLU A 248 82.44 -44.56 -42.41
N GLU A 249 83.25 -45.34 -43.11
CA GLU A 249 83.28 -46.81 -42.91
C GLU A 249 84.73 -47.32 -43.05
N GLU A 250 85.30 -47.58 -41.88
CA GLU A 250 86.00 -48.79 -41.45
C GLU A 250 87.22 -49.33 -42.24
N GLU A 251 88.33 -49.37 -41.50
CA GLU A 251 89.55 -50.13 -41.75
C GLU A 251 89.30 -51.64 -41.79
N GLU A 252 89.84 -52.34 -42.78
CA GLU A 252 90.37 -53.70 -42.64
C GLU A 252 91.56 -53.89 -43.59
N ASP A 253 92.76 -53.84 -43.00
CA ASP A 253 93.81 -54.85 -43.04
C ASP A 253 94.33 -55.49 -44.36
N GLU A 254 95.65 -55.71 -44.30
CA GLU A 254 96.47 -56.71 -45.01
C GLU A 254 97.02 -56.38 -46.42
N ASP A 255 98.28 -55.93 -46.39
CA ASP A 255 99.45 -56.64 -46.94
C ASP A 255 99.30 -57.35 -48.31
N GLU A 256 100.05 -56.87 -49.31
CA GLU A 256 101.16 -57.59 -49.97
C GLU A 256 101.44 -56.98 -51.36
N ASP A 257 102.72 -56.66 -51.57
CA ASP A 257 103.50 -56.89 -52.80
C ASP A 257 102.90 -56.46 -54.17
N THR A 258 103.60 -55.62 -54.94
CA THR A 258 104.73 -56.05 -55.80
C THR A 258 105.15 -54.92 -56.76
N ASP A 259 106.45 -54.84 -56.99
CA ASP A 259 107.23 -54.26 -58.11
C ASP A 259 106.49 -53.88 -59.42
N ASP A 260 106.77 -52.67 -59.96
CA ASP A 260 107.74 -52.40 -61.05
C ASP A 260 107.87 -50.88 -61.33
#